data_AF-A0A2V1IL47-F1
#
_entry.id   AF-A0A2V1IL47-F1
#
_cell.length_a   1.000
_cell.length_b   1.000
_cell.length_c   1.000
_cell.angle_alpha   90.00
_cell.angle_beta   90.00
_cell.angle_gamma   90.00
#
_symmetry.space_group_name_H-M   'P 1'
#
loop_
_entity.id
_entity.type
_entity.pdbx_description
1 polymer ?
#
loop_
_entity_poly.entity_id
_entity_poly.type
_entity_poly.pdbx_seq_one_letter_code
_entity_poly.pdbx_strand_id
1 'polypeptide(L)'
;MNKGAKKELLVDTFEVLKDMWPSKREAIVKIFRSMRIIDLEKMMDMWEYLITKNEVITHQNNYESSDLLEGMVRDIFTDGCLLNYADKPFSLAVYQNKTICKYLFSVNPRLGEYTSAIIANLMLELPLKEVEKIFNSIGSRKVQDDGLGNILTWIIERFRYDENLDKKIKDFLLNYIGAMADKTERAVAYAAYLEID
;
A
#
# COMPACT_ATOMS: atom_id res chain seq x y z
N MET A 1 -28.29 -0.50 -15.65
CA MET A 1 -28.39 0.06 -14.28
C MET A 1 -27.57 1.35 -14.24
N ASN A 2 -28.14 2.45 -13.72
CA ASN A 2 -27.39 3.72 -13.61
C ASN A 2 -26.31 3.63 -12.50
N LYS A 3 -25.33 4.54 -12.50
CA LYS A 3 -24.19 4.50 -11.57
C LYS A 3 -24.64 4.53 -10.09
N GLY A 4 -25.71 5.25 -9.78
CA GLY A 4 -26.30 5.34 -8.43
C GLY A 4 -26.87 4.02 -7.91
N ALA A 5 -27.78 3.39 -8.67
CA ALA A 5 -28.38 2.10 -8.29
C ALA A 5 -27.33 0.98 -8.19
N LYS A 6 -26.27 1.03 -9.02
CA LYS A 6 -25.14 0.10 -8.90
C LYS A 6 -24.36 0.32 -7.60
N LYS A 7 -24.14 1.57 -7.20
CA LYS A 7 -23.45 1.92 -5.94
C LYS A 7 -24.21 1.37 -4.74
N GLU A 8 -25.51 1.65 -4.67
CA GLU A 8 -26.38 1.22 -3.56
C GLU A 8 -26.37 -0.31 -3.42
N LEU A 9 -26.57 -1.03 -4.52
CA LEU A 9 -26.54 -2.50 -4.51
C LEU A 9 -25.19 -3.05 -4.02
N LEU A 10 -24.06 -2.42 -4.40
CA LEU A 10 -22.74 -2.84 -3.93
C LEU A 10 -22.54 -2.57 -2.44
N VAL A 11 -23.05 -1.45 -1.92
CA VAL A 11 -23.05 -1.14 -0.49
C VAL A 11 -23.87 -2.19 0.27
N ASP A 12 -25.11 -2.43 -0.15
CA ASP A 12 -26.00 -3.42 0.49
C ASP A 12 -25.37 -4.82 0.48
N THR A 13 -24.75 -5.20 -0.65
CA THR A 13 -24.05 -6.49 -0.76
C THR A 13 -22.85 -6.55 0.19
N PHE A 14 -22.08 -5.46 0.31
CA PHE A 14 -20.97 -5.42 1.26
C PHE A 14 -21.45 -5.54 2.71
N GLU A 15 -22.51 -4.83 3.08
CA GLU A 15 -23.06 -4.86 4.44
C GLU A 15 -23.45 -6.27 4.90
N VAL A 16 -23.96 -7.12 3.98
CA VAL A 16 -24.25 -8.52 4.25
C VAL A 16 -22.99 -9.38 4.39
N LEU A 17 -21.94 -9.08 3.61
CA LEU A 17 -20.75 -9.93 3.49
C LEU A 17 -19.59 -9.51 4.41
N LYS A 18 -19.55 -8.28 4.91
CA LYS A 18 -18.38 -7.67 5.55
C LYS A 18 -17.82 -8.45 6.74
N ASP A 19 -18.67 -9.16 7.48
CA ASP A 19 -18.28 -9.97 8.64
C ASP A 19 -17.96 -11.43 8.28
N MET A 20 -18.06 -11.79 7.00
CA MET A 20 -17.80 -13.14 6.48
C MET A 20 -16.39 -13.29 5.88
N TRP A 21 -15.51 -12.31 6.05
CA TRP A 21 -14.10 -12.44 5.66
C TRP A 21 -13.39 -13.47 6.58
N PRO A 22 -12.58 -14.43 6.05
CA PRO A 22 -12.14 -14.57 4.66
C PRO A 22 -13.02 -15.52 3.82
N SER A 23 -14.06 -16.15 4.40
CA SER A 23 -14.90 -17.16 3.73
C SER A 23 -15.61 -16.64 2.47
N LYS A 24 -15.83 -15.32 2.37
CA LYS A 24 -16.42 -14.64 1.20
C LYS A 24 -15.45 -13.67 0.52
N ARG A 25 -14.13 -13.87 0.67
CA ARG A 25 -13.08 -12.97 0.17
C ARG A 25 -13.25 -12.58 -1.30
N GLU A 26 -13.50 -13.54 -2.18
CA GLU A 26 -13.58 -13.30 -3.62
C GLU A 26 -14.74 -12.36 -3.98
N ALA A 27 -15.88 -12.49 -3.31
CA ALA A 27 -17.03 -11.62 -3.51
C ALA A 27 -16.74 -10.20 -3.00
N ILE A 28 -16.12 -10.07 -1.83
CA ILE A 28 -15.73 -8.80 -1.22
C ILE A 28 -14.70 -8.06 -2.10
N VAL A 29 -13.69 -8.75 -2.62
CA VAL A 29 -12.68 -8.17 -3.54
C VAL A 29 -13.33 -7.66 -4.83
N LYS A 30 -14.31 -8.39 -5.39
CA LYS A 30 -15.07 -7.94 -6.56
C LYS A 30 -15.89 -6.68 -6.27
N ILE A 31 -16.42 -6.53 -5.05
CA ILE A 31 -17.08 -5.31 -4.60
C ILE A 31 -16.07 -4.16 -4.56
N PHE A 32 -14.90 -4.36 -3.94
CA PHE A 32 -13.86 -3.31 -3.84
C PHE A 32 -13.41 -2.82 -5.21
N ARG A 33 -13.13 -3.75 -6.13
CA ARG A 33 -12.77 -3.40 -7.51
C ARG A 33 -13.84 -2.57 -8.20
N SER A 34 -15.12 -2.92 -8.00
CA SER A 34 -16.24 -2.19 -8.59
C SER A 34 -16.46 -0.84 -7.92
N MET A 35 -16.36 -0.79 -6.60
CA MET A 35 -16.58 0.41 -5.80
C MET A 35 -15.46 1.43 -6.04
N ARG A 36 -14.20 1.01 -6.17
CA ARG A 36 -13.06 1.87 -6.55
C ARG A 36 -13.34 2.73 -7.78
N ILE A 37 -14.01 2.19 -8.80
CA ILE A 37 -14.35 2.91 -10.04
C ILE A 37 -15.56 3.84 -9.84
N ILE A 38 -16.47 3.47 -8.95
CA ILE A 38 -17.74 4.17 -8.74
C ILE A 38 -17.56 5.31 -7.74
N ASP A 39 -16.98 4.99 -6.58
CA ASP A 39 -16.81 5.80 -5.38
C ASP A 39 -15.60 5.28 -4.57
N LEU A 40 -14.44 5.90 -4.80
CA LEU A 40 -13.19 5.53 -4.13
C LEU A 40 -13.25 5.74 -2.61
N GLU A 41 -13.86 6.83 -2.17
CA GLU A 41 -14.00 7.16 -0.74
C GLU A 41 -14.78 6.06 -0.03
N LYS A 42 -15.92 5.64 -0.62
CA LYS A 42 -16.71 4.55 -0.04
C LYS A 42 -15.98 3.21 -0.02
N MET A 43 -15.13 2.94 -1.01
CA MET A 43 -14.28 1.74 -0.99
C MET A 43 -13.26 1.79 0.15
N MET A 44 -12.67 2.96 0.43
CA MET A 44 -11.75 3.14 1.56
C MET A 44 -12.45 2.92 2.91
N ASP A 45 -13.68 3.41 3.10
CA ASP A 45 -14.48 3.10 4.30
C ASP A 45 -14.64 1.60 4.52
N MET A 46 -14.97 0.87 3.43
CA MET A 46 -15.19 -0.57 3.49
C MET A 46 -13.89 -1.30 3.83
N TRP A 47 -12.76 -0.86 3.29
CA TRP A 47 -11.46 -1.44 3.57
C TRP A 47 -11.00 -1.15 5.01
N GLU A 48 -11.16 0.09 5.48
CA GLU A 48 -10.89 0.47 6.86
C GLU A 48 -11.72 -0.36 7.86
N TYR A 49 -12.99 -0.61 7.56
CA TYR A 49 -13.83 -1.50 8.36
C TYR A 49 -13.21 -2.89 8.49
N LEU A 50 -12.79 -3.49 7.36
CA LEU A 50 -12.20 -4.83 7.38
C LEU A 50 -10.87 -4.86 8.13
N ILE A 51 -10.01 -3.85 7.98
CA ILE A 51 -8.76 -3.75 8.76
C ILE A 51 -9.10 -3.69 10.25
N THR A 52 -9.91 -2.72 10.66
CA THR A 52 -10.26 -2.48 12.07
C THR A 52 -10.88 -3.71 12.72
N LYS A 53 -11.81 -4.37 12.01
CA LYS A 53 -12.51 -5.56 12.52
C LYS A 53 -11.55 -6.72 12.77
N ASN A 54 -10.55 -6.87 11.92
CA ASN A 54 -9.63 -8.01 11.96
C ASN A 54 -8.31 -7.70 12.71
N GLU A 55 -7.92 -6.43 12.90
CA GLU A 55 -6.77 -6.01 13.72
C GLU A 55 -6.95 -6.44 15.20
N VAL A 56 -8.18 -6.50 15.70
CA VAL A 56 -8.47 -7.01 17.06
C VAL A 56 -8.13 -8.51 17.20
N ILE A 57 -8.19 -9.26 16.10
CA ILE A 57 -7.88 -10.71 16.07
C ILE A 57 -6.36 -10.91 16.01
N THR A 58 -5.60 -9.95 15.47
CA THR A 58 -4.15 -10.08 15.24
C THR A 58 -3.25 -9.77 16.44
N HIS A 59 -3.81 -9.22 17.52
CA HIS A 59 -3.11 -9.09 18.80
C HIS A 59 -3.08 -10.37 19.64
N GLN A 60 -3.74 -11.44 19.17
CA GLN A 60 -3.52 -12.80 19.66
C GLN A 60 -2.34 -13.37 18.86
N ASN A 61 -1.31 -13.91 19.52
CA ASN A 61 -0.05 -14.42 18.95
C ASN A 61 -0.22 -15.61 17.95
N ASN A 62 -1.11 -15.51 16.98
CA ASN A 62 -1.39 -16.53 15.98
C ASN A 62 -0.96 -16.01 14.62
N TYR A 63 0.01 -16.72 14.02
CA TYR A 63 0.51 -16.55 12.67
C TYR A 63 -0.60 -16.42 11.60
N GLU A 64 -1.74 -17.11 11.80
CA GLU A 64 -2.92 -17.06 10.92
C GLU A 64 -3.59 -15.67 10.82
N SER A 65 -3.38 -14.81 11.82
CA SER A 65 -4.05 -13.51 11.93
C SER A 65 -3.30 -12.41 11.17
N SER A 66 -1.97 -12.43 11.16
CA SER A 66 -1.15 -11.62 10.24
C SER A 66 -1.41 -11.99 8.78
N ASP A 67 -1.55 -13.30 8.50
CA ASP A 67 -1.86 -13.80 7.15
C ASP A 67 -3.23 -13.32 6.65
N LEU A 68 -4.18 -12.99 7.53
CA LEU A 68 -5.52 -12.58 7.15
C LEU A 68 -5.58 -11.13 6.64
N LEU A 69 -4.91 -10.21 7.32
CA LEU A 69 -4.81 -8.82 6.87
C LEU A 69 -3.77 -8.67 5.75
N GLU A 70 -2.71 -9.47 5.75
CA GLU A 70 -1.77 -9.59 4.62
C GLU A 70 -2.45 -10.13 3.37
N GLY A 71 -3.17 -11.24 3.51
CA GLY A 71 -3.98 -11.83 2.45
C GLY A 71 -5.03 -10.86 1.92
N MET A 72 -5.62 -10.01 2.77
CA MET A 72 -6.55 -8.98 2.31
C MET A 72 -5.90 -7.95 1.39
N VAL A 73 -4.73 -7.42 1.76
CA VAL A 73 -4.00 -6.48 0.88
C VAL A 73 -3.56 -7.21 -0.39
N ARG A 74 -3.00 -8.43 -0.27
CA ARG A 74 -2.64 -9.24 -1.44
C ARG A 74 -3.83 -9.44 -2.37
N ASP A 75 -4.96 -9.94 -1.88
CA ASP A 75 -6.16 -10.19 -2.67
C ASP A 75 -6.70 -8.90 -3.31
N ILE A 76 -6.64 -7.77 -2.59
CA ILE A 76 -7.00 -6.45 -3.11
C ILE A 76 -6.07 -6.02 -4.25
N PHE A 77 -4.75 -6.25 -4.13
CA PHE A 77 -3.75 -5.86 -5.13
C PHE A 77 -3.62 -6.84 -6.32
N THR A 78 -3.65 -8.15 -6.07
CA THR A 78 -3.49 -9.21 -7.07
C THR A 78 -4.82 -9.55 -7.72
N ASP A 79 -5.82 -9.97 -6.94
CA ASP A 79 -7.07 -10.52 -7.44
C ASP A 79 -8.07 -9.40 -7.80
N GLY A 80 -7.96 -8.26 -7.11
CA GLY A 80 -8.57 -6.99 -7.51
C GLY A 80 -7.87 -6.32 -8.70
N CYS A 81 -6.70 -6.84 -9.12
CA CYS A 81 -5.81 -6.27 -10.12
C CYS A 81 -5.38 -4.81 -9.84
N LEU A 82 -5.39 -4.38 -8.56
CA LEU A 82 -5.11 -3.00 -8.20
C LEU A 82 -3.64 -2.58 -8.34
N LEU A 83 -2.71 -3.47 -8.67
CA LEU A 83 -1.37 -3.06 -9.10
C LEU A 83 -1.41 -2.15 -10.35
N ASN A 84 -2.38 -2.38 -11.23
CA ASN A 84 -2.67 -1.51 -12.39
C ASN A 84 -3.50 -0.26 -12.03
N TYR A 85 -3.96 -0.16 -10.78
CA TYR A 85 -4.87 0.88 -10.29
C TYR A 85 -4.37 1.58 -9.01
N ALA A 86 -3.14 1.31 -8.57
CA ALA A 86 -2.42 2.09 -7.57
C ALA A 86 -1.97 3.40 -8.24
N ASP A 87 -2.92 4.10 -8.84
CA ASP A 87 -2.71 5.40 -9.46
C ASP A 87 -2.68 6.49 -8.39
N LYS A 88 -2.45 7.73 -8.83
CA LYS A 88 -2.35 8.90 -7.96
C LYS A 88 -3.58 9.05 -7.04
N PRO A 89 -4.83 9.00 -7.53
CA PRO A 89 -6.01 9.10 -6.66
C PRO A 89 -6.08 8.02 -5.58
N PHE A 90 -5.83 6.75 -5.95
CA PHE A 90 -5.85 5.64 -4.99
C PHE A 90 -4.76 5.83 -3.92
N SER A 91 -3.55 6.17 -4.35
CA SER A 91 -2.40 6.34 -3.46
C SER A 91 -2.63 7.47 -2.44
N LEU A 92 -3.20 8.60 -2.89
CA LEU A 92 -3.58 9.70 -2.01
C LEU A 92 -4.68 9.30 -1.02
N ALA A 93 -5.70 8.58 -1.47
CA ALA A 93 -6.78 8.11 -0.60
C ALA A 93 -6.26 7.12 0.47
N VAL A 94 -5.32 6.23 0.12
CA VAL A 94 -4.61 5.38 1.08
C VAL A 94 -3.87 6.21 2.12
N TYR A 95 -3.12 7.22 1.68
CA TYR A 95 -2.35 8.09 2.59
C TYR A 95 -3.24 8.89 3.55
N GLN A 96 -4.39 9.36 3.06
CA GLN A 96 -5.35 10.16 3.85
C GLN A 96 -6.11 9.31 4.87
N ASN A 97 -6.34 8.03 4.59
CA ASN A 97 -6.96 7.11 5.56
C ASN A 97 -5.93 6.65 6.60
N LYS A 98 -6.04 7.16 7.84
CA LYS A 98 -5.06 6.90 8.91
C LYS A 98 -4.90 5.41 9.23
N THR A 99 -6.00 4.65 9.21
CA THR A 99 -6.00 3.22 9.56
C THR A 99 -5.27 2.41 8.50
N ILE A 100 -5.62 2.60 7.23
CA ILE A 100 -4.97 1.93 6.10
C ILE A 100 -3.50 2.34 6.01
N CYS A 101 -3.20 3.65 6.11
CA CYS A 101 -1.85 4.21 6.07
C CYS A 101 -0.94 3.61 7.16
N LYS A 102 -1.40 3.60 8.42
CA LYS A 102 -0.68 2.96 9.54
C LYS A 102 -0.44 1.48 9.26
N TYR A 103 -1.49 0.76 8.82
CA TYR A 103 -1.38 -0.67 8.60
C TYR A 103 -0.34 -1.01 7.51
N LEU A 104 -0.43 -0.34 6.36
CA LEU A 104 0.46 -0.57 5.22
C LEU A 104 1.90 -0.15 5.48
N PHE A 105 2.13 0.98 6.15
CA PHE A 105 3.47 1.56 6.27
C PHE A 105 4.15 1.31 7.61
N SER A 106 3.43 0.98 8.68
CA SER A 106 4.03 0.76 9.99
C SER A 106 3.85 -0.65 10.55
N VAL A 107 2.85 -1.41 10.07
CA VAL A 107 2.50 -2.71 10.67
C VAL A 107 2.87 -3.89 9.78
N ASN A 108 2.56 -3.85 8.47
CA ASN A 108 2.71 -5.00 7.59
C ASN A 108 4.10 -5.10 6.94
N PRO A 109 4.94 -6.11 7.27
CA PRO A 109 6.32 -6.21 6.81
C PRO A 109 6.53 -6.97 5.49
N ARG A 110 5.49 -7.59 4.91
CA ARG A 110 5.62 -8.62 3.84
C ARG A 110 5.11 -8.18 2.47
N LEU A 111 4.64 -6.94 2.35
CA LEU A 111 4.01 -6.43 1.14
C LEU A 111 4.78 -5.24 0.57
N GLY A 112 6.12 -5.34 0.58
CA GLY A 112 6.97 -4.24 0.15
C GLY A 112 6.78 -3.90 -1.34
N GLU A 113 6.55 -4.89 -2.21
CA GLU A 113 6.33 -4.64 -3.64
C GLU A 113 5.05 -3.80 -3.88
N TYR A 114 3.95 -4.11 -3.19
CA TYR A 114 2.68 -3.39 -3.36
C TYR A 114 2.70 -2.01 -2.69
N THR A 115 3.33 -1.91 -1.51
CA THR A 115 3.48 -0.62 -0.82
C THR A 115 4.43 0.32 -1.56
N SER A 116 5.46 -0.21 -2.24
CA SER A 116 6.35 0.59 -3.09
C SER A 116 5.60 1.31 -4.20
N ALA A 117 4.58 0.67 -4.80
CA ALA A 117 3.75 1.28 -5.85
C ALA A 117 3.02 2.53 -5.36
N ILE A 118 2.41 2.43 -4.17
CA ILE A 118 1.72 3.56 -3.55
C ILE A 118 2.72 4.67 -3.23
N ILE A 119 3.87 4.33 -2.63
CA ILE A 119 4.87 5.32 -2.23
C ILE A 119 5.46 6.05 -3.45
N ALA A 120 5.77 5.32 -4.53
CA ALA A 120 6.26 5.93 -5.78
C ALA A 120 5.28 6.98 -6.32
N ASN A 121 3.97 6.70 -6.31
CA ASN A 121 2.98 7.70 -6.69
C ASN A 121 2.91 8.87 -5.70
N LEU A 122 3.03 8.62 -4.40
CA LEU A 122 3.04 9.67 -3.38
C LEU A 122 4.25 10.61 -3.53
N MET A 123 5.40 10.12 -3.98
CA MET A 123 6.58 10.95 -4.27
C MET A 123 6.32 11.98 -5.38
N LEU A 124 5.40 11.69 -6.29
CA LEU A 124 5.02 12.60 -7.38
C LEU A 124 3.97 13.64 -6.95
N GLU A 125 3.23 13.37 -5.87
CA GLU A 125 2.04 14.14 -5.48
C GLU A 125 2.20 14.91 -4.15
N LEU A 126 3.01 14.38 -3.23
CA LEU A 126 3.20 14.95 -1.90
C LEU A 126 4.56 15.65 -1.78
N PRO A 127 4.70 16.61 -0.85
CA PRO A 127 6.01 17.08 -0.43
C PRO A 127 6.88 15.90 0.03
N LEU A 128 8.11 15.80 -0.47
CA LEU A 128 9.01 14.67 -0.18
C LEU A 128 9.29 14.46 1.33
N LYS A 129 9.16 15.52 2.13
CA LYS A 129 9.22 15.44 3.60
C LYS A 129 8.11 14.57 4.21
N GLU A 130 6.94 14.49 3.60
CA GLU A 130 5.88 13.57 4.03
C GLU A 130 6.22 12.12 3.66
N VAL A 131 6.83 11.90 2.48
CA VAL A 131 7.32 10.57 2.08
C VAL A 131 8.44 10.09 3.00
N GLU A 132 9.34 10.98 3.41
CA GLU A 132 10.40 10.67 4.37
C GLU A 132 9.83 10.09 5.68
N LYS A 133 8.69 10.61 6.17
CA LYS A 133 8.01 10.05 7.36
C LYS A 133 7.52 8.62 7.12
N ILE A 134 7.08 8.31 5.90
CA ILE A 134 6.66 6.95 5.52
C ILE A 134 7.87 6.02 5.55
N PHE A 135 9.00 6.40 4.93
CA PHE A 135 10.22 5.60 4.95
C PHE A 135 10.75 5.39 6.37
N ASN A 136 10.76 6.42 7.21
CA ASN A 136 11.16 6.29 8.62
C ASN A 136 10.24 5.35 9.41
N SER A 137 8.94 5.37 9.12
CA SER A 137 7.97 4.44 9.72
C SER A 137 8.20 2.99 9.29
N ILE A 138 8.62 2.77 8.05
CA ILE A 138 8.96 1.44 7.53
C ILE A 138 10.28 0.95 8.12
N GLY A 139 11.32 1.78 8.11
CA GLY A 139 12.65 1.42 8.61
C GLY A 139 12.71 1.14 10.13
N SER A 140 11.70 1.60 10.89
CA SER A 140 11.59 1.37 12.33
C SER A 140 10.77 0.13 12.72
N ARG A 141 10.31 -0.67 11.75
CA ARG A 141 9.57 -1.92 12.01
C ARG A 141 10.45 -2.94 12.74
N LYS A 142 9.85 -3.67 13.69
CA LYS A 142 10.52 -4.73 14.46
C LYS A 142 10.74 -6.03 13.67
N VAL A 143 9.90 -6.28 12.67
CA VAL A 143 9.98 -7.44 11.77
C VAL A 143 10.26 -6.90 10.36
N GLN A 144 11.29 -7.42 9.70
CA GLN A 144 11.69 -7.04 8.36
C GLN A 144 11.79 -8.31 7.52
N ASP A 145 10.67 -8.71 6.92
CA ASP A 145 10.70 -9.75 5.87
C ASP A 145 11.11 -9.10 4.53
N ASP A 146 10.60 -7.89 4.25
CA ASP A 146 11.15 -6.94 3.28
C ASP A 146 11.77 -5.73 3.99
N GLY A 147 13.10 -5.64 3.98
CA GLY A 147 13.82 -4.46 4.48
C GLY A 147 13.50 -3.19 3.68
N LEU A 148 13.76 -2.02 4.27
CA LEU A 148 13.54 -0.72 3.62
C LEU A 148 14.34 -0.59 2.31
N GLY A 149 15.50 -1.24 2.22
CA GLY A 149 16.32 -1.33 1.02
C GLY A 149 15.58 -1.98 -0.15
N ASN A 150 14.90 -3.11 0.08
CA ASN A 150 14.08 -3.77 -0.96
C ASN A 150 12.92 -2.88 -1.41
N ILE A 151 12.26 -2.19 -0.48
CA ILE A 151 11.18 -1.26 -0.81
C ILE A 151 11.70 -0.11 -1.68
N LEU A 152 12.85 0.46 -1.34
CA LEU A 152 13.49 1.49 -2.16
C LEU A 152 13.88 0.96 -3.54
N THR A 153 14.40 -0.28 -3.64
CA THR A 153 14.68 -0.93 -4.92
C THR A 153 13.43 -0.97 -5.81
N TRP A 154 12.30 -1.45 -5.30
CA TRP A 154 11.06 -1.50 -6.10
C TRP A 154 10.51 -0.12 -6.49
N ILE A 155 10.70 0.91 -5.64
CA ILE A 155 10.36 2.29 -6.00
C ILE A 155 11.25 2.76 -7.16
N ILE A 156 12.55 2.51 -7.08
CA ILE A 156 13.52 2.92 -8.09
C ILE A 156 13.27 2.21 -9.42
N GLU A 157 13.01 0.90 -9.40
CA GLU A 157 12.67 0.12 -10.59
C GLU A 157 11.44 0.67 -11.33
N ARG A 158 10.45 1.21 -10.58
CA ARG A 158 9.29 1.86 -11.20
C ARG A 158 9.64 3.17 -11.90
N PHE A 159 10.62 3.90 -11.40
CA PHE A 159 11.08 5.14 -12.00
C PHE A 159 12.13 4.94 -13.10
N ARG A 160 12.73 3.74 -13.21
CA ARG A 160 13.77 3.40 -14.20
C ARG A 160 13.43 3.80 -15.64
N TYR A 161 12.16 3.68 -16.01
CA TYR A 161 11.71 3.96 -17.38
C TYR A 161 11.04 5.34 -17.53
N ASP A 162 11.07 6.18 -16.48
CA ASP A 162 10.56 7.55 -16.55
C ASP A 162 11.68 8.51 -16.98
N GLU A 163 11.77 8.75 -18.29
CA GLU A 163 12.74 9.67 -18.89
C GLU A 163 12.61 11.12 -18.38
N ASN A 164 11.47 11.48 -17.78
CA ASN A 164 11.18 12.83 -17.29
C ASN A 164 11.12 12.89 -15.76
N LEU A 165 11.66 11.89 -15.07
CA LEU A 165 11.68 11.88 -13.61
C LEU A 165 12.32 13.15 -13.04
N ASP A 166 11.60 13.84 -12.17
CA ASP A 166 12.07 15.09 -11.56
C ASP A 166 13.40 14.85 -10.83
N LYS A 167 14.41 15.67 -11.15
CA LYS A 167 15.72 15.65 -10.48
C LYS A 167 15.58 15.75 -8.96
N LYS A 168 14.60 16.47 -8.44
CA LYS A 168 14.35 16.56 -6.98
C LYS A 168 14.04 15.21 -6.35
N ILE A 169 13.37 14.31 -7.09
CA ILE A 169 13.06 12.96 -6.62
C ILE A 169 14.33 12.11 -6.61
N LYS A 170 15.16 12.20 -7.66
CA LYS A 170 16.48 11.54 -7.70
C LYS A 170 17.37 11.99 -6.55
N ASP A 171 17.52 13.31 -6.39
CA ASP A 171 18.32 13.92 -5.32
C ASP A 171 17.80 13.51 -3.93
N PHE A 172 16.48 13.45 -3.74
CA PHE A 172 15.89 12.99 -2.49
C PHE A 172 16.19 11.53 -2.19
N LEU A 173 16.03 10.63 -3.18
CA LEU A 173 16.33 9.21 -3.02
C LEU A 173 17.82 9.00 -2.68
N LEU A 174 18.73 9.64 -3.41
CA LEU A 174 20.17 9.56 -3.17
C LEU A 174 20.53 10.02 -1.75
N ASN A 175 20.00 11.17 -1.33
CA ASN A 175 20.26 11.72 -0.01
C ASN A 175 19.70 10.82 1.10
N TYR A 176 18.48 10.29 0.93
CA TYR A 176 17.88 9.39 1.90
C TYR A 176 18.68 8.09 2.02
N ILE A 177 19.05 7.47 0.90
CA ILE A 177 19.89 6.26 0.86
C ILE A 177 21.24 6.53 1.56
N GLY A 178 21.89 7.65 1.24
CA GLY A 178 23.17 8.03 1.86
C GLY A 178 23.10 8.16 3.39
N ALA A 179 21.95 8.58 3.92
CA ALA A 179 21.70 8.76 5.35
C ALA A 179 21.31 7.47 6.10
N MET A 180 21.02 6.37 5.39
CA MET A 180 20.63 5.10 6.03
C MET A 180 21.76 4.56 6.92
N ALA A 181 21.43 4.27 8.17
CA ALA A 181 22.38 3.75 9.16
C ALA A 181 22.73 2.28 8.92
N ASP A 182 21.75 1.47 8.51
CA ASP A 182 21.97 0.07 8.15
C ASP A 182 22.73 -0.01 6.82
N LYS A 183 23.97 -0.53 6.90
CA LYS A 183 24.88 -0.59 5.76
C LYS A 183 24.42 -1.59 4.70
N THR A 184 23.73 -2.66 5.09
CA THR A 184 23.24 -3.70 4.18
C THR A 184 22.05 -3.16 3.39
N GLU A 185 21.05 -2.62 4.09
CA GLU A 185 19.87 -2.02 3.46
C GLU A 185 20.26 -0.85 2.53
N ARG A 186 21.22 -0.04 2.96
CA ARG A 186 21.78 1.05 2.15
C ARG A 186 22.44 0.53 0.88
N ALA A 187 23.24 -0.53 0.97
CA ALA A 187 23.95 -1.08 -0.19
C ALA A 187 22.96 -1.64 -1.23
N VAL A 188 21.90 -2.33 -0.76
CA VAL A 188 20.81 -2.82 -1.61
C VAL A 188 20.13 -1.67 -2.35
N ALA A 189 19.67 -0.65 -1.63
CA ALA A 189 19.00 0.50 -2.24
C ALA A 189 19.91 1.30 -3.20
N TYR A 190 21.18 1.49 -2.82
CA TYR A 190 22.12 2.22 -3.66
C TYR A 190 22.43 1.49 -4.97
N ALA A 191 22.54 0.16 -4.95
CA ALA A 191 22.72 -0.62 -6.16
C ALA A 191 21.58 -0.41 -7.17
N ALA A 192 20.33 -0.32 -6.68
CA ALA A 192 19.19 0.01 -7.52
C ALA A 192 19.24 1.46 -8.04
N TYR A 193 19.64 2.42 -7.19
CA TYR A 193 19.70 3.84 -7.57
C TYR A 193 20.60 4.09 -8.80
N LEU A 194 21.67 3.32 -8.96
CA LEU A 194 22.56 3.40 -10.12
C LEU A 194 21.86 3.13 -11.46
N GLU A 195 20.66 2.55 -11.46
CA GLU A 195 19.87 2.32 -12.68
C GLU A 195 19.03 3.53 -13.12
N ILE A 196 18.85 4.53 -12.25
CA ILE A 196 18.10 5.78 -12.53
C ILE A 196 18.98 7.04 -12.56
N ASP A 197 20.27 6.93 -12.23
CA ASP A 197 21.24 8.04 -12.27
C ASP A 197 21.59 8.44 -13.72
#